data_AF-A0A7W1MBE0-F1
#
_entry.id   AF-A0A7W1MBE0-F1
#
_cell.length_a   1.000
_cell.length_b   1.000
_cell.length_c   1.000
_cell.angle_alpha   90.00
_cell.angle_beta   90.00
_cell.angle_gamma   90.00
#
_symmetry.space_group_name_H-M   'P 1'
#
loop_
_entity.id
_entity.type
_entity.pdbx_description
1 polymer ?
#
loop_
_entity_poly.entity_id
_entity_poly.type
_entity_poly.pdbx_seq_one_letter_code
_entity_poly.pdbx_strand_id
1 'polypeptide(L)'
;MNNQEYAEMPKQWRLNTSNLGKLKELQKMFAQHGYELTSTQIDLREIDADSIKVIVHKASQLGERILVEDTSLEIEGAKVGVNIRWLLDHLPNYVGHKAQWQVLLAYHHGDKVYIFRGLVNGVIVTPRGNEGFGFDPVFLPDGSTWTLAERKSDHVNARALAVKALINNKPMAIESVMTSWTGPWQDEDH
;
A
#
# COMPACT_ATOMS: atom_id res chain seq x y z
N MET A 1 -30.69 3.71 11.16
CA MET A 1 -29.34 3.15 11.00
C MET A 1 -29.18 2.83 9.53
N ASN A 2 -28.39 3.60 8.79
CA ASN A 2 -28.15 3.30 7.38
C ASN A 2 -27.25 2.07 7.30
N ASN A 3 -27.84 0.90 7.05
CA ASN A 3 -27.09 -0.21 6.47
C ASN A 3 -26.73 0.22 5.05
N GLN A 4 -25.54 0.78 4.86
CA GLN A 4 -24.93 0.74 3.54
C GLN A 4 -24.72 -0.74 3.22
N GLU A 5 -25.57 -1.28 2.36
CA GLU A 5 -25.34 -2.57 1.72
C GLU A 5 -24.08 -2.43 0.87
N TYR A 6 -22.95 -2.83 1.43
CA TYR A 6 -21.75 -3.04 0.65
C TYR A 6 -21.96 -4.26 -0.21
N ALA A 7 -21.64 -4.16 -1.50
CA ALA A 7 -21.75 -5.29 -2.40
C ALA A 7 -20.89 -6.47 -1.88
N GLU A 8 -21.39 -7.71 -2.04
CA GLU A 8 -20.66 -8.90 -1.60
C GLU A 8 -19.22 -8.92 -2.15
N MET A 9 -18.27 -9.31 -1.29
CA MET A 9 -16.86 -9.42 -1.66
C MET A 9 -16.65 -10.69 -2.50
N PRO A 10 -15.98 -10.60 -3.65
CA PRO A 10 -15.70 -11.77 -4.48
C PRO A 10 -14.75 -12.73 -3.76
N LYS A 11 -14.88 -14.03 -4.02
CA LYS A 11 -13.92 -15.03 -3.52
C LYS A 11 -12.56 -14.98 -4.23
N GLN A 12 -12.54 -14.46 -5.46
CA GLN A 12 -11.33 -14.30 -6.26
C GLN A 12 -11.10 -12.81 -6.55
N TRP A 13 -9.88 -12.37 -6.30
CA TRP A 13 -9.41 -11.00 -6.54
C TRP A 13 -8.32 -10.97 -7.61
N ARG A 14 -8.19 -9.83 -8.27
CA ARG A 14 -7.09 -9.51 -9.18
C ARG A 14 -6.35 -8.30 -8.66
N LEU A 15 -5.02 -8.36 -8.56
CA LEU A 15 -4.15 -7.23 -8.23
C LEU A 15 -3.41 -6.77 -9.49
N ASN A 16 -3.52 -5.50 -9.84
CA ASN A 16 -2.70 -4.90 -10.88
C ASN A 16 -1.31 -4.55 -10.32
N THR A 17 -0.30 -5.38 -10.58
CA THR A 17 1.08 -5.11 -10.16
C THR A 17 2.10 -5.88 -11.01
N SER A 18 3.23 -5.23 -11.33
CA SER A 18 4.42 -5.88 -11.88
C SER A 18 5.40 -6.36 -10.80
N ASN A 19 5.19 -5.99 -9.53
CA ASN A 19 6.08 -6.34 -8.43
C ASN A 19 5.77 -7.74 -7.89
N LEU A 20 6.58 -8.72 -8.30
CA LEU A 20 6.43 -10.12 -7.89
C LEU A 20 6.58 -10.35 -6.38
N GLY A 21 7.37 -9.52 -5.68
CA GLY A 21 7.53 -9.62 -4.23
C GLY A 21 6.24 -9.23 -3.51
N LYS A 22 5.65 -8.09 -3.88
CA LYS A 22 4.34 -7.63 -3.37
C LYS A 22 3.23 -8.61 -3.67
N LEU A 23 3.20 -9.14 -4.91
CA LEU A 23 2.21 -10.13 -5.32
C LEU A 23 2.29 -11.38 -4.42
N LYS A 24 3.48 -11.94 -4.22
CA LYS A 24 3.69 -13.11 -3.35
C LYS A 24 3.25 -12.86 -1.91
N GLU A 25 3.61 -11.71 -1.33
CA GLU A 25 3.17 -11.33 0.02
C GLU A 25 1.64 -11.27 0.12
N LEU A 26 0.99 -10.56 -0.80
CA LEU A 26 -0.47 -10.39 -0.78
C LEU A 26 -1.20 -11.71 -1.06
N GLN A 27 -0.70 -12.55 -1.97
CA GLN A 27 -1.28 -13.88 -2.22
C GLN A 27 -1.35 -14.73 -0.96
N LYS A 28 -0.26 -14.75 -0.16
CA LYS A 28 -0.23 -15.45 1.12
C LYS A 28 -1.29 -14.89 2.09
N MET A 29 -1.42 -13.56 2.16
CA MET A 29 -2.37 -12.90 3.07
C MET A 29 -3.84 -13.14 2.68
N PHE A 30 -4.16 -13.12 1.39
CA PHE A 30 -5.50 -13.44 0.91
C PHE A 30 -5.84 -14.92 1.16
N ALA A 31 -4.89 -15.83 0.90
CA ALA A 31 -5.08 -17.27 1.12
C ALA A 31 -5.35 -17.61 2.59
N GLN A 32 -4.68 -16.94 3.54
CA GLN A 32 -4.93 -17.09 4.99
C GLN A 32 -6.39 -16.79 5.39
N HIS A 33 -7.11 -16.02 4.59
CA HIS A 33 -8.50 -15.66 4.83
C HIS A 33 -9.47 -16.37 3.87
N GLY A 34 -9.00 -17.36 3.10
CA GLY A 34 -9.84 -18.14 2.18
C GLY A 34 -10.16 -17.46 0.85
N TYR A 35 -9.37 -16.45 0.45
CA TYR A 35 -9.50 -15.76 -0.83
C TYR A 35 -8.36 -16.12 -1.78
N GLU A 36 -8.64 -16.12 -3.07
CA GLU A 36 -7.62 -16.26 -4.11
C GLU A 36 -7.23 -14.87 -4.66
N LEU A 37 -5.94 -14.67 -4.92
CA LEU A 37 -5.42 -13.45 -5.54
C LEU A 37 -4.59 -13.80 -6.78
N THR A 38 -5.05 -13.34 -7.93
CA THR A 38 -4.33 -13.40 -9.22
C THR A 38 -3.82 -12.00 -9.58
N SER A 39 -3.04 -11.87 -10.66
CA SER A 39 -2.45 -10.58 -11.05
C SER A 39 -2.77 -10.17 -12.48
N THR A 40 -2.88 -8.86 -12.70
CA THR A 40 -2.78 -8.20 -14.01
C THR A 40 -1.56 -7.30 -14.05
N GLN A 41 -1.09 -6.95 -15.25
CA GLN A 41 0.06 -6.05 -15.45
C GLN A 41 -0.31 -4.97 -16.49
N ILE A 42 -1.39 -4.25 -16.23
CA ILE A 42 -1.79 -3.10 -17.02
C ILE A 42 -0.88 -1.95 -16.59
N ASP A 43 -0.17 -1.36 -17.54
CA ASP A 43 0.66 -0.20 -17.31
C ASP A 43 -0.22 1.03 -17.03
N LEU A 44 0.05 1.72 -15.94
CA LEU A 44 -0.74 2.86 -15.47
C LEU A 44 0.19 4.05 -15.29
N ARG A 45 -0.13 5.14 -15.97
CA ARG A 45 0.58 6.40 -15.79
C ARG A 45 0.30 6.95 -14.37
N GLU A 46 1.35 7.35 -13.66
CA GLU A 46 1.23 7.86 -12.29
C GLU A 46 1.14 9.39 -12.27
N ILE A 47 0.15 9.91 -11.55
CA ILE A 47 -0.02 11.35 -11.34
C ILE A 47 0.92 11.82 -10.22
N ASP A 48 1.39 13.07 -10.29
CA ASP A 48 2.09 13.68 -9.16
C ASP A 48 1.06 14.33 -8.22
N ALA A 49 0.70 13.60 -7.17
CA ALA A 49 -0.31 14.00 -6.21
C ALA A 49 -0.12 13.27 -4.88
N ASP A 50 -0.97 13.59 -3.90
CA ASP A 50 -1.03 12.83 -2.64
C ASP A 50 -1.42 11.35 -2.87
N SER A 51 -1.05 10.47 -1.94
CA SER A 51 -1.27 9.02 -2.07
C SER A 51 -2.75 8.64 -2.26
N ILE A 52 -3.70 9.43 -1.74
CA ILE A 52 -5.14 9.16 -1.94
C ILE A 52 -5.52 9.42 -3.39
N LYS A 53 -5.13 10.56 -3.96
CA LYS A 53 -5.37 10.84 -5.38
C LYS A 53 -4.66 9.84 -6.29
N VAL A 54 -3.42 9.45 -5.97
CA VAL A 54 -2.66 8.46 -6.73
C VAL A 54 -3.39 7.12 -6.76
N ILE A 55 -3.82 6.58 -5.60
CA ILE A 55 -4.52 5.30 -5.55
C ILE A 55 -5.90 5.38 -6.22
N VAL A 56 -6.62 6.51 -6.07
CA VAL A 56 -7.90 6.74 -6.74
C VAL A 56 -7.74 6.75 -8.26
N HIS A 57 -6.75 7.48 -8.76
CA HIS A 57 -6.43 7.51 -10.19
C HIS A 57 -6.14 6.09 -10.69
N LYS A 58 -5.19 5.38 -10.04
CA LYS A 58 -4.83 3.99 -10.39
C LYS A 58 -6.05 3.06 -10.45
N ALA A 59 -6.90 3.10 -9.42
CA ALA A 59 -8.10 2.25 -9.36
C ALA A 59 -9.10 2.60 -10.47
N SER A 60 -9.22 3.88 -10.81
CA SER A 60 -10.19 4.40 -11.80
C SER A 60 -9.85 4.06 -13.25
N GLN A 61 -8.60 3.72 -13.55
CA GLN A 61 -8.15 3.37 -14.91
C GLN A 61 -8.31 1.88 -15.27
N LEU A 62 -8.81 1.06 -14.34
CA LEU A 62 -8.90 -0.39 -14.51
C LEU A 62 -10.35 -0.83 -14.76
N GLY A 63 -10.57 -2.14 -14.88
CA GLY A 63 -11.92 -2.72 -14.78
C GLY A 63 -12.38 -2.82 -13.33
N GLU A 64 -13.69 -2.96 -13.11
CA GLU A 64 -14.25 -3.06 -11.75
C GLU A 64 -13.61 -4.19 -10.95
N ARG A 65 -13.46 -3.96 -9.64
CA ARG A 65 -12.96 -4.94 -8.66
C ARG A 65 -11.55 -5.48 -8.97
N ILE A 66 -10.75 -4.71 -9.72
CA ILE A 66 -9.30 -4.91 -9.81
C ILE A 66 -8.64 -4.06 -8.73
N LEU A 67 -7.82 -4.71 -7.90
CA LEU A 67 -7.08 -4.08 -6.83
C LEU A 67 -5.84 -3.37 -7.37
N VAL A 68 -5.56 -2.21 -6.80
CA VAL A 68 -4.28 -1.52 -6.89
C VAL A 68 -3.71 -1.35 -5.49
N GLU A 69 -2.38 -1.19 -5.41
CA GLU A 69 -1.67 -0.96 -4.17
C GLU A 69 -0.75 0.25 -4.32
N ASP A 70 -0.67 1.06 -3.26
CA ASP A 70 0.27 2.17 -3.12
C ASP A 70 0.99 2.04 -1.78
N THR A 71 2.31 2.15 -1.79
CA THR A 71 3.16 2.05 -0.58
C THR A 71 3.87 3.37 -0.38
N SER A 72 3.74 3.96 0.82
CA SER A 72 4.53 5.12 1.23
C SER A 72 5.29 4.83 2.53
N LEU A 73 6.45 5.48 2.66
CA LEU A 73 7.25 5.51 3.87
C LEU A 73 7.55 6.97 4.19
N GLU A 74 6.94 7.47 5.26
CA GLU A 74 7.18 8.82 5.76
C GLU A 74 8.19 8.74 6.92
N ILE A 75 9.17 9.64 6.94
CA ILE A 75 10.22 9.66 7.95
C ILE A 75 10.35 11.09 8.47
N GLU A 76 10.40 11.24 9.80
CA GLU A 76 10.62 12.51 10.46
C GLU A 76 11.89 13.19 9.92
N GLY A 77 11.77 14.45 9.48
CA GLY A 77 12.88 15.21 8.90
C GLY A 77 13.18 14.93 7.42
N ALA A 78 12.54 13.94 6.79
CA ALA A 78 12.60 13.76 5.34
C ALA A 78 11.66 14.75 4.63
N LYS A 79 11.97 15.10 3.38
CA LYS A 79 11.08 15.90 2.55
C LYS A 79 9.79 15.10 2.28
N VAL A 80 8.63 15.76 2.40
CA VAL A 80 7.32 15.16 2.11
C VAL A 80 7.23 14.80 0.62
N GLY A 81 6.60 13.67 0.29
CA GLY A 81 6.38 13.22 -1.09
C GLY A 81 7.63 12.67 -1.77
N VAL A 82 8.71 12.41 -1.02
CA VAL A 82 9.90 11.76 -1.57
C VAL A 82 9.56 10.36 -2.06
N ASN A 83 9.93 10.06 -3.30
CA ASN A 83 9.77 8.74 -3.88
C ASN A 83 10.51 7.71 -3.02
N ILE A 84 9.82 6.62 -2.66
CA ILE A 84 10.39 5.59 -1.79
C ILE A 84 11.68 5.01 -2.34
N ARG A 85 11.86 4.90 -3.66
CA ARG A 85 13.09 4.42 -4.30
C ARG A 85 14.28 5.30 -3.94
N TRP A 86 14.11 6.63 -4.05
CA TRP A 86 15.15 7.58 -3.62
C TRP A 86 15.37 7.49 -2.12
N LEU A 87 14.30 7.35 -1.33
CA LEU A 87 14.40 7.28 0.12
C LEU A 87 15.24 6.09 0.58
N LEU A 88 15.10 4.92 -0.07
CA LEU A 88 15.86 3.70 0.25
C LEU A 88 17.38 3.94 0.26
N ASP A 89 17.90 4.72 -0.69
CA ASP A 89 19.34 5.04 -0.79
C ASP A 89 19.82 5.99 0.32
N HIS A 90 18.90 6.71 0.97
CA HIS A 90 19.19 7.72 1.98
C HIS A 90 18.78 7.33 3.40
N LEU A 91 18.18 6.13 3.60
CA LEU A 91 17.76 5.62 4.90
C LEU A 91 18.85 5.68 6.00
N PRO A 92 20.15 5.45 5.70
CA PRO A 92 21.20 5.58 6.72
C PRO A 92 21.26 6.96 7.40
N ASN A 93 20.84 8.03 6.72
CA ASN A 93 20.84 9.40 7.26
C ASN A 93 19.72 9.64 8.29
N TYR A 94 18.78 8.71 8.41
CA TYR A 94 17.59 8.85 9.25
C TYR A 94 17.58 7.88 10.43
N VAL A 95 18.68 7.19 10.73
CA VAL A 95 18.77 6.31 11.89
C VAL A 95 18.41 7.08 13.17
N GLY A 96 17.45 6.55 13.95
CA GLY A 96 16.90 7.16 15.15
C GLY A 96 15.64 8.00 14.91
N HIS A 97 15.27 8.28 13.65
CA HIS A 97 14.11 9.10 13.32
C HIS A 97 12.83 8.25 13.30
N LYS A 98 11.71 8.84 13.72
CA LYS A 98 10.40 8.20 13.61
C LYS A 98 10.03 8.00 12.15
N ALA A 99 9.34 6.91 11.87
CA ALA A 99 8.86 6.57 10.55
C ALA A 99 7.44 5.99 10.59
N GLN A 100 6.70 6.18 9.50
CA GLN A 100 5.38 5.62 9.29
C GLN A 100 5.35 4.90 7.95
N TRP A 101 5.11 3.60 7.98
CA TRP A 101 4.89 2.79 6.80
C TRP A 101 3.39 2.65 6.55
N GLN A 102 2.93 3.15 5.41
CA GLN A 102 1.54 3.07 4.97
C GLN A 102 1.41 2.21 3.71
N VAL A 103 0.34 1.42 3.67
CA VAL A 103 -0.13 0.71 2.49
C VAL A 103 -1.59 1.06 2.26
N LEU A 104 -1.90 1.48 1.04
CA LEU A 104 -3.27 1.63 0.54
C LEU A 104 -3.57 0.50 -0.44
N LEU A 105 -4.72 -0.16 -0.25
CA LEU A 105 -5.35 -1.01 -1.25
C LEU A 105 -6.61 -0.32 -1.73
N ALA A 106 -6.87 -0.31 -3.03
CA ALA A 106 -8.14 0.20 -3.54
C ALA A 106 -8.65 -0.60 -4.73
N TYR A 107 -9.96 -0.61 -4.90
CA TYR A 107 -10.63 -1.02 -6.14
C TYR A 107 -11.83 -0.09 -6.37
N HIS A 108 -12.35 -0.06 -7.60
CA HIS A 108 -13.61 0.63 -7.87
C HIS A 108 -14.75 -0.33 -8.21
N HIS A 109 -15.97 0.10 -7.93
CA HIS A 109 -17.21 -0.55 -8.32
C HIS A 109 -18.31 0.50 -8.47
N GLY A 110 -18.95 0.56 -9.64
CA GLY A 110 -19.78 1.71 -10.02
C GLY A 110 -18.95 2.99 -10.09
N ASP A 111 -19.49 4.07 -9.55
CA ASP A 111 -18.89 5.41 -9.51
C ASP A 111 -17.98 5.64 -8.29
N LYS A 112 -17.66 4.58 -7.52
CA LYS A 112 -16.93 4.68 -6.24
C LYS A 112 -15.63 3.89 -6.25
N VAL A 113 -14.60 4.48 -5.67
CA VAL A 113 -13.34 3.85 -5.29
C VAL A 113 -13.34 3.62 -3.77
N TYR A 114 -13.16 2.36 -3.36
CA TYR A 114 -13.07 1.96 -1.97
C TYR A 114 -11.60 1.83 -1.58
N ILE A 115 -11.18 2.54 -0.53
CA ILE A 115 -9.78 2.62 -0.12
C ILE A 115 -9.62 1.98 1.26
N PHE A 116 -8.67 1.07 1.40
CA PHE A 116 -8.35 0.35 2.63
C PHE A 116 -6.92 0.64 3.02
N ARG A 117 -6.66 0.81 4.31
CA ARG A 117 -5.35 1.20 4.82
C ARG A 117 -4.82 0.25 5.86
N GLY A 118 -3.54 -0.03 5.73
CA GLY A 118 -2.69 -0.46 6.85
C GLY A 118 -1.63 0.59 7.11
N LEU A 119 -1.38 0.86 8.39
CA LEU A 119 -0.40 1.83 8.86
C LEU A 119 0.36 1.20 10.02
N VAL A 120 1.69 1.28 9.96
CA VAL A 120 2.58 0.84 11.02
C VAL A 120 3.53 1.98 11.34
N ASN A 121 3.55 2.39 12.60
CA ASN A 121 4.52 3.36 13.11
C ASN A 121 5.79 2.63 13.57
N GLY A 122 6.91 3.31 13.54
CA GLY A 122 8.19 2.77 13.96
C GLY A 122 9.30 3.80 13.97
N VAL A 123 10.53 3.29 13.97
CA VAL A 123 11.76 4.06 13.94
C VAL A 123 12.73 3.43 12.95
N ILE A 124 13.51 4.26 12.25
CA ILE A 124 14.60 3.78 11.39
C ILE A 124 15.79 3.41 12.28
N VAL A 125 16.35 2.21 12.07
CA VAL A 125 17.48 1.67 12.83
C VAL A 125 18.59 1.22 11.89
N THR A 126 19.76 0.93 12.45
CA THR A 126 20.83 0.26 11.69
C THR A 126 20.33 -1.08 11.13
N PRO A 127 20.72 -1.48 9.90
CA PRO A 127 20.22 -2.69 9.26
C PRO A 127 20.40 -3.96 10.11
N ARG A 128 19.34 -4.77 10.23
CA ARG A 128 19.35 -6.09 10.88
C ARG A 128 18.49 -7.07 10.08
N GLY A 129 18.80 -8.37 10.16
CA GLY A 129 18.08 -9.42 9.44
C GLY A 129 18.46 -9.54 7.95
N ASN A 130 17.96 -10.59 7.30
CA ASN A 130 18.29 -10.94 5.91
C ASN A 130 17.06 -11.35 5.08
N GLU A 131 15.86 -11.29 5.65
CA GLU A 131 14.61 -11.54 4.92
C GLU A 131 13.97 -10.22 4.42
N GLY A 132 12.97 -10.34 3.56
CA GLY A 132 12.21 -9.17 3.09
C GLY A 132 12.88 -8.36 1.97
N PHE A 133 12.48 -7.10 1.82
CA PHE A 133 12.97 -6.19 0.78
C PHE A 133 12.83 -4.71 1.17
N GLY A 134 13.52 -3.83 0.44
CA GLY A 134 13.42 -2.38 0.63
C GLY A 134 13.87 -1.95 2.03
N PHE A 135 12.98 -1.27 2.76
CA PHE A 135 13.28 -0.74 4.09
C PHE A 135 13.13 -1.77 5.23
N ASP A 136 12.75 -3.02 4.92
CA ASP A 136 12.51 -4.04 5.94
C ASP A 136 13.67 -4.22 6.95
N PRO A 137 14.96 -4.22 6.54
CA PRO A 137 16.08 -4.39 7.47
C PRO A 137 16.31 -3.21 8.42
N VAL A 138 15.78 -2.03 8.09
CA VAL A 138 16.04 -0.80 8.84
C VAL A 138 14.79 -0.26 9.52
N PHE A 139 13.62 -0.86 9.32
CA PHE A 139 12.39 -0.43 9.97
C PHE A 139 12.12 -1.29 11.21
N LEU A 140 12.16 -0.65 12.38
CA LEU A 140 11.76 -1.25 13.66
C LEU A 140 10.34 -0.77 14.02
N PRO A 141 9.32 -1.64 13.94
CA PRO A 141 7.96 -1.27 14.33
C PRO A 141 7.84 -0.91 15.81
N ASP A 142 6.96 0.03 16.13
CA ASP A 142 6.63 0.38 17.51
C ASP A 142 6.17 -0.85 18.29
N GLY A 143 6.71 -1.02 19.50
CA GLY A 143 6.41 -2.18 20.36
C GLY A 143 7.09 -3.50 19.95
N SER A 144 7.91 -3.50 18.89
CA SER A 144 8.74 -4.65 18.49
C SER A 144 10.19 -4.49 18.96
N THR A 145 10.88 -5.62 19.17
CA THR A 145 12.35 -5.67 19.30
C THR A 145 13.04 -6.06 18.00
N TRP A 146 12.28 -6.56 17.04
CA TRP A 146 12.74 -7.08 15.75
C TRP A 146 12.37 -6.12 14.63
N THR A 147 13.33 -5.88 13.73
CA THR A 147 13.06 -5.26 12.42
C THR A 147 12.16 -6.15 11.58
N LEU A 148 11.57 -5.58 10.54
CA LEU A 148 10.74 -6.32 9.61
C LEU A 148 11.52 -7.45 8.89
N ALA A 149 12.83 -7.30 8.66
CA ALA A 149 13.66 -8.34 8.05
C ALA A 149 14.11 -9.44 9.02
N GLU A 150 14.06 -9.20 10.34
CA GLU A 150 14.30 -10.23 11.36
C GLU A 150 13.01 -11.02 11.66
N ARG A 151 11.88 -10.32 11.77
CA ARG A 151 10.57 -10.94 12.00
C ARG A 151 9.41 -10.03 11.59
N LYS A 152 8.73 -10.38 10.50
CA LYS A 152 7.51 -9.70 10.04
C LYS A 152 6.24 -10.49 10.37
N SER A 153 5.61 -10.19 11.52
CA SER A 153 4.28 -10.73 11.83
C SER A 153 3.16 -9.86 11.25
N ASP A 154 1.97 -10.42 11.06
CA ASP A 154 0.82 -9.70 10.46
C ASP A 154 0.41 -8.45 11.26
N HIS A 155 0.65 -8.43 12.58
CA HIS A 155 0.33 -7.28 13.44
C HIS A 155 1.22 -6.05 13.19
N VAL A 156 2.41 -6.24 12.63
CA VAL A 156 3.38 -5.19 12.31
C VAL A 156 3.63 -5.08 10.81
N ASN A 157 2.74 -5.66 9.99
CA ASN A 157 2.83 -5.65 8.54
C ASN A 157 1.70 -4.77 7.97
N ALA A 158 2.04 -3.59 7.45
CA ALA A 158 1.03 -2.67 6.92
C ALA A 158 0.23 -3.30 5.76
N ARG A 159 0.82 -4.16 4.94
CA ARG A 159 0.05 -4.90 3.91
C ARG A 159 -0.98 -5.83 4.53
N ALA A 160 -0.61 -6.59 5.56
CA ALA A 160 -1.54 -7.49 6.24
C ALA A 160 -2.69 -6.70 6.91
N LEU A 161 -2.40 -5.54 7.49
CA LEU A 161 -3.41 -4.65 8.06
C LEU A 161 -4.37 -4.09 6.98
N ALA A 162 -3.86 -3.70 5.81
CA ALA A 162 -4.68 -3.25 4.68
C ALA A 162 -5.58 -4.38 4.14
N VAL A 163 -5.04 -5.60 3.99
CA VAL A 163 -5.80 -6.79 3.60
C VAL A 163 -6.89 -7.10 4.61
N LYS A 164 -6.58 -7.05 5.91
CA LYS A 164 -7.57 -7.24 6.97
C LYS A 164 -8.68 -6.18 6.91
N ALA A 165 -8.35 -4.92 6.62
CA ALA A 165 -9.35 -3.88 6.45
C ALA A 165 -10.26 -4.15 5.23
N LEU A 166 -9.67 -4.58 4.11
CA LEU A 166 -10.39 -4.98 2.90
C LEU A 166 -11.34 -6.15 3.15
N ILE A 167 -10.86 -7.23 3.76
CA ILE A 167 -11.64 -8.45 3.98
C ILE A 167 -12.78 -8.23 4.97
N ASN A 168 -12.55 -7.39 6.00
CA ASN A 168 -13.61 -6.96 6.90
C ASN A 168 -14.52 -5.87 6.29
N ASN A 169 -14.24 -5.46 5.06
CA ASN A 169 -14.95 -4.43 4.33
C ASN A 169 -15.10 -3.12 5.15
N LYS A 170 -13.96 -2.65 5.67
CA LYS A 170 -13.82 -1.42 6.47
C LYS A 170 -12.96 -0.42 5.70
N PRO A 171 -13.51 0.26 4.67
CA PRO A 171 -12.77 1.28 3.95
C PRO A 171 -12.40 2.43 4.89
N MET A 172 -11.20 2.99 4.73
CA MET A 172 -10.81 4.23 5.39
C MET A 172 -11.49 5.44 4.75
N ALA A 173 -11.77 5.34 3.44
CA ALA A 173 -12.34 6.39 2.62
C ALA A 173 -13.04 5.76 1.41
N ILE A 174 -14.05 6.46 0.89
CA ILE A 174 -14.74 6.13 -0.34
C ILE A 174 -14.76 7.40 -1.17
N GLU A 175 -14.11 7.35 -2.34
CA GLU A 175 -13.97 8.47 -3.26
C GLU A 175 -14.75 8.21 -4.55
N SER A 176 -15.00 9.24 -5.34
CA SER A 176 -15.55 9.05 -6.68
C SER A 176 -14.46 8.57 -7.65
N VAL A 177 -14.86 7.77 -8.64
CA VAL A 177 -13.98 7.39 -9.77
C VAL A 177 -13.48 8.66 -10.47
N MET A 178 -12.16 8.71 -10.71
CA MET A 178 -11.49 9.80 -11.40
C MET A 178 -11.51 9.55 -12.91
N THR A 179 -12.39 10.26 -13.61
CA THR A 179 -12.57 10.13 -15.07
C THR A 179 -11.64 11.00 -15.89
N SER A 180 -11.00 11.99 -15.27
CA SER A 180 -10.02 12.88 -15.93
C SER A 180 -9.01 13.42 -14.92
N TRP A 181 -7.82 13.75 -15.40
CA TRP A 181 -6.75 14.39 -14.64
C TRP A 181 -6.16 15.53 -15.46
N THR A 182 -6.00 16.70 -14.83
CA THR A 182 -5.46 17.92 -15.45
C THR A 182 -4.25 18.48 -14.70
N GLY A 183 -3.77 17.78 -13.68
CA GLY A 183 -2.57 18.16 -12.92
C GLY A 183 -1.28 17.54 -13.47
N PRO A 184 -0.17 17.67 -12.74
CA PRO A 184 1.13 17.15 -13.17
C PRO A 184 1.16 15.62 -13.18
N TRP A 185 1.99 15.08 -14.06
CA TRP A 185 2.32 13.65 -14.09
C TRP A 185 3.69 13.43 -13.49
N GLN A 186 3.89 12.32 -12.80
CA GLN A 186 5.14 12.04 -12.10
C GLN A 186 6.36 11.99 -13.02
N ASP A 187 6.15 11.61 -14.28
CA ASP A 187 7.23 11.45 -15.28
C ASP A 187 7.41 12.68 -16.19
N GLU A 188 6.67 13.79 -15.98
CA GLU A 188 6.78 14.99 -16.82
C GLU A 188 7.96 15.92 -16.47
N ASP A 189 8.65 15.67 -15.34
CA ASP A 189 9.78 16.48 -14.86
C ASP A 189 11.15 15.74 -14.96
N HIS A 190 11.41 15.05 -16.08
CA HIS A 190 12.71 14.40 -16.36
C HIS A 190 13.40 14.97 -17.60
#